data_AF-A0A3S0N165-F1
#
_entry.id   AF-A0A3S0N165-F1
#
_cell.length_a   1.000
_cell.length_b   1.000
_cell.length_c   1.000
_cell.angle_alpha   90.00
_cell.angle_beta   90.00
_cell.angle_gamma   90.00
#
_symmetry.space_group_name_H-M   'P 1'
#
loop_
_entity.id
_entity.type
_entity.pdbx_description
1 polymer ?
#
loop_
_entity_poly.entity_id
_entity_poly.type
_entity_poly.pdbx_seq_one_letter_code
_entity_poly.pdbx_strand_id
1 'polypeptide(L)'
;MGNGGVTYVKNEQKDKKLPATMKVGYYSYAEDKFYEGEFSLPVEKIREYLNEKSDDPEYANKKNEDSKDGIFHKYNRIEIGFTLGGMVVLWMKGEDAQKVLATFTAKEAFPDWKSVFEDSDRKEKVEYGLNNDVYTPKVKNEILTKTLPLDLWKTYDDRFNWNVLVSLPSGGKLENISVKTINAETETLYKADQGDKKRAVPYNIEFFWSLNGKQYNSRIVFGENMNYYNAIYKATKASAREARPADFRQEEVFKNFHQLKPAEPAQLIINVSNDQSLSVSLKQGDQNLAFKSIIAKTFGQ
;
A
#
# COMPACT_ATOMS: atom_id res chain seq x y z
N MET A 1 11.39 1.60 -1.60
CA MET A 1 10.16 1.07 -2.25
C MET A 1 10.29 1.32 -3.74
N GLY A 2 10.06 0.31 -4.58
CA GLY A 2 10.14 0.47 -6.03
C GLY A 2 9.12 1.52 -6.51
N ASN A 3 9.57 2.49 -7.28
CA ASN A 3 8.68 3.25 -8.15
C ASN A 3 8.25 2.28 -9.26
N GLY A 4 7.23 1.48 -8.99
CA GLY A 4 6.60 0.63 -9.98
C GLY A 4 6.02 1.51 -11.08
N GLY A 5 6.47 1.29 -12.32
CA GLY A 5 5.75 1.80 -13.48
C GLY A 5 4.36 1.17 -13.48
N VAL A 6 3.34 1.99 -13.22
CA VAL A 6 1.94 1.55 -13.31
C VAL A 6 1.65 1.27 -14.78
N THR A 7 1.49 -0.01 -15.12
CA THR A 7 0.94 -0.38 -16.44
C THR A 7 -0.56 -0.49 -16.31
N TYR A 8 -1.28 0.40 -16.99
CA TYR A 8 -2.73 0.29 -17.14
C TYR A 8 -3.02 -0.73 -18.24
N VAL A 9 -3.56 -1.90 -17.87
CA VAL A 9 -4.16 -2.80 -18.86
C VAL A 9 -5.57 -2.31 -19.12
N LYS A 10 -5.73 -1.44 -20.12
CA LYS A 10 -7.05 -1.08 -20.66
C LYS A 10 -7.25 -1.89 -21.93
N ASN A 11 -8.21 -2.80 -21.93
CA ASN A 11 -8.65 -3.44 -23.16
C ASN A 11 -9.13 -2.36 -24.15
N GLU A 12 -8.96 -2.60 -25.45
CA GLU A 12 -9.66 -1.79 -26.45
C GLU A 12 -11.17 -1.80 -26.16
N GLN A 13 -11.86 -0.71 -26.47
CA GLN A 13 -13.29 -0.52 -26.18
C GLN A 13 -14.19 -1.68 -26.69
N LYS A 14 -13.69 -2.43 -27.68
CA LYS A 14 -14.34 -3.57 -28.33
C LYS A 14 -14.10 -4.91 -27.61
N ASP A 15 -13.03 -5.03 -26.81
CA ASP A 15 -12.69 -6.24 -26.09
C ASP A 15 -13.43 -6.33 -24.75
N LYS A 16 -14.59 -7.01 -24.78
CA LYS A 16 -15.46 -7.23 -23.62
C LYS A 16 -14.98 -8.36 -22.69
N LYS A 17 -13.82 -8.97 -22.94
CA LYS A 17 -13.33 -10.12 -22.19
C LYS A 17 -12.36 -9.69 -21.09
N LEU A 18 -12.49 -10.26 -19.90
CA LEU A 18 -11.51 -10.05 -18.83
C LEU A 18 -10.12 -10.55 -19.26
N PRO A 19 -9.03 -9.87 -18.85
CA PRO A 19 -7.69 -10.32 -19.18
C PRO A 19 -7.43 -11.68 -18.53
N ALA A 20 -7.03 -12.65 -19.34
CA ALA A 20 -6.77 -14.02 -18.91
C ALA A 20 -5.27 -14.33 -18.80
N THR A 21 -4.43 -13.56 -19.46
CA THR A 21 -2.97 -13.69 -19.42
C THR A 21 -2.30 -12.34 -19.30
N MET A 22 -1.07 -12.34 -18.79
CA MET A 22 -0.22 -11.16 -18.66
C MET A 22 1.20 -11.54 -19.07
N LYS A 23 1.78 -10.79 -20.01
CA LYS A 23 3.19 -10.86 -20.35
C LYS A 23 3.90 -9.62 -19.82
N VAL A 24 5.01 -9.82 -19.14
CA VAL A 24 5.83 -8.74 -18.56
C VAL A 24 7.27 -8.86 -19.02
N GLY A 25 7.91 -7.71 -19.21
CA GLY A 25 9.34 -7.57 -19.41
C GLY A 25 9.78 -6.26 -18.78
N TYR A 26 10.78 -6.28 -17.90
CA TYR A 26 11.26 -5.09 -17.23
C TYR A 26 12.75 -5.15 -16.91
N TYR A 27 13.35 -3.98 -16.70
CA TYR A 27 14.73 -3.82 -16.27
C TYR A 27 14.77 -3.25 -14.84
N SER A 28 15.46 -3.95 -13.95
CA SER A 28 15.67 -3.56 -12.56
C SER A 28 16.97 -2.78 -12.43
N TYR A 29 16.88 -1.46 -12.29
CA TYR A 29 18.06 -0.60 -12.12
C TYR A 29 18.85 -0.90 -10.84
N ALA A 30 18.17 -1.32 -9.77
CA ALA A 30 18.83 -1.66 -8.51
C ALA A 30 19.66 -2.95 -8.63
N GLU A 31 19.26 -3.86 -9.50
CA GLU A 31 19.89 -5.18 -9.64
C GLU A 31 20.77 -5.30 -10.89
N ASP A 32 20.66 -4.35 -11.82
CA ASP A 32 21.25 -4.42 -13.16
C ASP A 32 20.85 -5.72 -13.89
N LYS A 33 19.55 -6.00 -13.92
CA LYS A 33 18.98 -7.25 -14.46
C LYS A 33 17.71 -7.01 -15.25
N PHE A 34 17.53 -7.78 -16.33
CA PHE A 34 16.24 -7.90 -16.99
C PHE A 34 15.45 -9.06 -16.42
N TYR A 35 14.13 -8.94 -16.41
CA TYR A 35 13.22 -10.01 -16.06
C TYR A 35 12.09 -10.09 -17.08
N GLU A 36 11.63 -11.30 -17.35
CA GLU A 36 10.48 -11.57 -18.21
C GLU A 36 9.59 -12.67 -17.63
N GLY A 37 8.31 -12.63 -17.99
CA GLY A 37 7.37 -13.67 -17.58
C GLY A 37 6.07 -13.61 -18.38
N GLU A 38 5.43 -14.76 -18.48
CA GLU A 38 4.07 -14.91 -19.02
C GLU A 38 3.24 -15.71 -18.03
N PHE A 39 2.12 -15.15 -17.60
CA PHE A 39 1.34 -15.67 -16.49
C PHE A 39 -0.15 -15.75 -16.83
N SER A 40 -0.80 -16.81 -16.37
CA SER A 40 -2.27 -16.88 -16.35
C SER A 40 -2.81 -16.06 -15.17
N LEU A 41 -3.85 -15.26 -15.44
CA LEU A 41 -4.49 -14.42 -14.44
C LEU A 41 -5.67 -15.14 -13.79
N PRO A 42 -5.97 -14.86 -12.50
CA PRO A 42 -7.11 -15.45 -11.80
C PRO A 42 -8.43 -14.78 -12.24
N VAL A 43 -8.91 -15.10 -13.44
CA VAL A 43 -10.06 -14.45 -14.10
C VAL A 43 -11.31 -14.41 -13.21
N GLU A 44 -11.61 -15.49 -12.50
CA GLU A 44 -12.81 -15.53 -11.64
C GLU A 44 -12.70 -14.58 -10.45
N LYS A 45 -11.52 -14.45 -9.83
CA LYS A 45 -11.30 -13.45 -8.76
C LYS A 45 -11.34 -12.02 -9.30
N ILE A 46 -10.81 -11.78 -10.50
CA ILE A 46 -10.91 -10.47 -11.17
C ILE A 46 -12.39 -10.12 -11.37
N ARG A 47 -13.19 -11.08 -11.87
CA ARG A 47 -14.62 -10.92 -12.07
C ARG A 47 -15.35 -10.63 -10.77
N GLU A 48 -15.03 -11.37 -9.71
CA GLU A 48 -15.60 -11.16 -8.37
C GLU A 48 -15.37 -9.72 -7.90
N TYR A 49 -14.12 -9.25 -7.90
CA TYR A 49 -13.80 -7.90 -7.46
C TYR A 49 -14.40 -6.79 -8.34
N LEU A 50 -14.48 -7.00 -9.66
CA LEU A 50 -15.11 -6.04 -10.57
C LEU A 50 -16.63 -5.94 -10.41
N ASN A 51 -17.26 -6.91 -9.73
CA ASN A 51 -18.69 -6.87 -9.40
C ASN A 51 -18.95 -6.45 -7.94
N GLU A 52 -17.90 -6.22 -7.15
CA GLU A 52 -18.03 -5.74 -5.78
C GLU A 52 -18.46 -4.27 -5.79
N LYS A 53 -19.67 -4.01 -5.29
CA LYS A 53 -20.22 -2.65 -5.20
C LYS A 53 -19.46 -1.83 -4.17
N SER A 54 -19.37 -0.53 -4.41
CA SER A 54 -18.85 0.43 -3.43
C SER A 54 -19.64 0.33 -2.11
N ASP A 55 -18.91 0.29 -1.01
CA ASP A 55 -19.43 0.34 0.35
C ASP A 55 -19.39 1.76 0.94
N ASP A 56 -18.92 2.75 0.17
CA ASP A 56 -18.97 4.15 0.53
C ASP A 56 -20.43 4.65 0.56
N PRO A 57 -20.93 5.16 1.71
CA PRO A 57 -22.27 5.72 1.82
C PRO A 57 -22.57 6.86 0.83
N GLU A 58 -21.55 7.61 0.39
CA GLU A 58 -21.70 8.67 -0.59
C GLU A 58 -22.09 8.12 -1.97
N TYR A 59 -21.61 6.92 -2.34
CA TYR A 59 -21.77 6.35 -3.68
C TYR A 59 -22.75 5.17 -3.73
N ALA A 60 -22.94 4.45 -2.62
CA ALA A 60 -23.70 3.18 -2.58
C ALA A 60 -25.13 3.29 -3.12
N ASN A 61 -25.75 4.48 -3.07
CA ASN A 61 -27.11 4.74 -3.55
C ASN A 61 -27.16 5.69 -4.75
N LYS A 62 -26.01 6.06 -5.34
CA LYS A 62 -25.94 6.95 -6.50
C LYS A 62 -25.76 6.14 -7.78
N LYS A 63 -26.24 6.70 -8.89
CA LYS A 63 -25.99 6.17 -10.22
C LYS A 63 -24.65 6.69 -10.73
N ASN A 64 -23.81 5.80 -11.25
CA ASN A 64 -22.58 6.14 -11.93
C ASN A 64 -22.82 6.22 -13.44
N GLU A 65 -22.90 7.42 -14.01
CA GLU A 65 -23.13 7.62 -15.45
C GLU A 65 -21.96 7.14 -16.31
N ASP A 66 -20.75 7.07 -15.74
CA ASP A 66 -19.56 6.57 -16.41
C ASP A 66 -19.45 5.03 -16.39
N SER A 67 -20.29 4.34 -15.60
CA SER A 67 -20.36 2.87 -15.57
C SER A 67 -21.45 2.33 -16.49
N LYS A 68 -21.14 1.23 -17.19
CA LYS A 68 -22.09 0.55 -18.10
C LYS A 68 -23.34 0.03 -17.39
N ASP A 69 -23.22 -0.37 -16.13
CA ASP A 69 -24.32 -0.88 -15.31
C ASP A 69 -24.92 0.18 -14.38
N GLY A 70 -24.40 1.42 -14.43
CA GLY A 70 -24.86 2.50 -13.56
C GLY A 70 -24.39 2.40 -12.10
N ILE A 71 -23.48 1.47 -11.76
CA ILE A 71 -23.07 1.17 -10.38
C ILE A 71 -21.66 1.72 -10.11
N PHE A 72 -21.45 2.25 -8.90
CA PHE A 72 -20.11 2.49 -8.38
C PHE A 72 -19.51 1.18 -7.85
N HIS A 73 -18.43 0.72 -8.47
CA HIS A 73 -17.71 -0.49 -8.07
C HIS A 73 -16.54 -0.15 -7.17
N LYS A 74 -16.30 -1.00 -6.16
CA LYS A 74 -15.20 -0.85 -5.21
C LYS A 74 -13.84 -1.02 -5.89
N TYR A 75 -13.77 -1.88 -6.90
CA TYR A 75 -12.58 -2.08 -7.72
C TYR A 75 -12.95 -1.90 -9.20
N ASN A 76 -12.11 -1.20 -9.95
CA ASN A 76 -12.37 -0.88 -11.35
C ASN A 76 -11.15 -1.03 -12.28
N ARG A 77 -9.96 -1.29 -11.72
CA ARG A 77 -8.75 -1.49 -12.51
C ARG A 77 -7.79 -2.48 -11.84
N ILE A 78 -6.89 -3.00 -12.67
CA ILE A 78 -5.76 -3.81 -12.24
C ILE A 78 -4.53 -2.90 -12.21
N GLU A 79 -3.75 -2.96 -11.13
CA GLU A 79 -2.42 -2.35 -11.06
C GLU A 79 -1.37 -3.45 -10.92
N ILE A 80 -0.23 -3.25 -11.61
CA ILE A 80 0.91 -4.18 -11.60
C ILE A 80 2.11 -3.47 -11.01
N GLY A 81 2.84 -4.15 -10.14
CA GLY A 81 4.07 -3.66 -9.54
C GLY A 81 5.17 -4.68 -9.66
N PHE A 82 6.40 -4.16 -9.75
CA PHE A 82 7.61 -4.95 -9.88
C PHE A 82 8.48 -4.70 -8.65
N THR A 83 8.98 -5.78 -8.07
CA THR A 83 9.85 -5.74 -6.89
C THR A 83 11.17 -6.45 -7.21
N LEU A 84 12.10 -6.40 -6.26
CA LEU A 84 13.37 -7.11 -6.35
C LEU A 84 13.14 -8.63 -6.57
N GLY A 85 14.14 -9.29 -7.15
CA GLY A 85 14.16 -10.73 -7.37
C GLY A 85 13.15 -11.23 -8.40
N GLY A 86 12.71 -10.39 -9.35
CA GLY A 86 11.76 -10.80 -10.38
C GLY A 86 10.30 -10.80 -9.93
N MET A 87 9.99 -10.37 -8.70
CA MET A 87 8.63 -10.49 -8.17
C MET A 87 7.67 -9.50 -8.84
N VAL A 88 6.52 -10.01 -9.27
CA VAL A 88 5.42 -9.24 -9.88
C VAL A 88 4.21 -9.34 -8.97
N VAL A 89 3.62 -8.20 -8.60
CA VAL A 89 2.47 -8.13 -7.72
C VAL A 89 1.31 -7.51 -8.48
N LEU A 90 0.17 -8.17 -8.42
CA LEU A 90 -1.06 -7.75 -9.07
C LEU A 90 -2.04 -7.29 -8.01
N TRP A 91 -2.56 -6.07 -8.13
CA TRP A 91 -3.62 -5.57 -7.26
C TRP A 91 -4.90 -5.30 -8.07
N MET A 92 -6.04 -5.52 -7.42
CA MET A 92 -7.28 -4.85 -7.81
C MET A 92 -7.35 -3.50 -7.10
N LYS A 93 -7.74 -2.46 -7.83
CA LYS A 93 -7.78 -1.09 -7.32
C LYS A 93 -9.05 -0.36 -7.72
N GLY A 94 -9.57 0.44 -6.80
CA GLY A 94 -10.59 1.46 -7.00
C GLY A 94 -10.13 2.82 -6.49
N GLU A 95 -11.07 3.62 -6.02
CA GLU A 95 -10.81 4.95 -5.46
C GLU A 95 -10.23 4.83 -4.04
N ASP A 96 -10.95 4.15 -3.16
CA ASP A 96 -10.62 4.01 -1.74
C ASP A 96 -10.21 2.59 -1.32
N ALA A 97 -9.90 1.74 -2.31
CA ALA A 97 -9.53 0.36 -2.07
C ALA A 97 -8.42 -0.12 -3.03
N GLN A 98 -7.45 -0.85 -2.48
CA GLN A 98 -6.43 -1.58 -3.22
C GLN A 98 -6.15 -2.91 -2.51
N LYS A 99 -6.24 -4.03 -3.22
CA LYS A 99 -6.07 -5.37 -2.65
C LYS A 99 -5.20 -6.26 -3.52
N VAL A 100 -4.27 -7.00 -2.91
CA VAL A 100 -3.44 -7.97 -3.61
C VAL A 100 -4.34 -9.07 -4.16
N LEU A 101 -4.23 -9.28 -5.46
CA LEU A 101 -4.97 -10.29 -6.21
C LEU A 101 -4.13 -11.56 -6.39
N ALA A 102 -2.88 -11.40 -6.81
CA ALA A 102 -1.93 -12.48 -7.07
C ALA A 102 -0.50 -11.96 -7.05
N THR A 103 0.45 -12.86 -6.82
CA THR A 103 1.88 -12.62 -6.96
C THR A 103 2.48 -13.64 -7.91
N PHE A 104 3.47 -13.22 -8.68
CA PHE A 104 4.20 -14.05 -9.64
C PHE A 104 5.69 -13.78 -9.51
N THR A 105 6.50 -14.64 -10.14
CA THR A 105 7.96 -14.47 -10.22
C THR A 105 8.37 -14.58 -11.67
N ALA A 106 8.81 -13.45 -12.24
CA ALA A 106 9.47 -13.38 -13.52
C ALA A 106 10.89 -13.96 -13.42
N LYS A 107 11.33 -14.63 -14.48
CA LYS A 107 12.69 -15.17 -14.56
C LYS A 107 13.63 -14.09 -15.07
N GLU A 108 14.90 -14.18 -14.71
CA GLU A 108 15.94 -13.33 -15.30
C GLU A 108 15.99 -13.55 -16.81
N ALA A 109 16.17 -12.46 -17.56
CA ALA A 109 16.21 -12.44 -19.01
C ALA A 109 17.54 -11.83 -19.49
N PHE A 110 17.91 -12.18 -20.72
CA PHE A 110 19.17 -11.74 -21.33
C PHE A 110 18.95 -11.22 -22.75
N PRO A 111 18.07 -10.21 -22.95
CA PRO A 111 17.96 -9.57 -24.25
C PRO A 111 19.26 -8.85 -24.60
N ASP A 112 19.47 -8.57 -25.88
CA ASP A 112 20.49 -7.62 -26.27
C ASP A 112 20.15 -6.25 -25.66
N TRP A 113 21.13 -5.58 -25.05
CA TRP A 113 20.91 -4.27 -24.45
C TRP A 113 20.36 -3.28 -25.48
N LYS A 114 20.93 -3.30 -26.68
CA LYS A 114 20.54 -2.42 -27.78
C LYS A 114 19.14 -2.71 -28.32
N SER A 115 18.59 -3.90 -28.11
CA SER A 115 17.20 -4.20 -28.49
C SER A 115 16.18 -3.62 -27.51
N VAL A 116 16.59 -3.21 -26.31
CA VAL A 116 15.69 -2.61 -25.30
C VAL A 116 15.98 -1.12 -25.12
N PHE A 117 17.25 -0.73 -25.19
CA PHE A 117 17.71 0.64 -25.04
C PHE A 117 18.64 1.04 -26.19
N GLU A 118 18.02 1.38 -27.34
CA GLU A 118 18.70 1.65 -28.62
C GLU A 118 19.89 2.63 -28.47
N ASP A 119 19.67 3.78 -27.83
CA ASP A 119 20.65 4.88 -27.79
C ASP A 119 21.34 5.09 -26.43
N SER A 120 21.42 4.07 -25.58
CA SER A 120 22.15 4.20 -24.30
C SER A 120 23.23 3.15 -24.13
N ASP A 121 24.28 3.51 -23.40
CA ASP A 121 25.25 2.56 -22.87
C ASP A 121 24.77 2.00 -21.53
N ARG A 122 24.98 0.70 -21.29
CA ARG A 122 24.53 0.03 -20.06
C ARG A 122 25.17 0.62 -18.82
N LYS A 123 26.47 0.90 -18.86
CA LYS A 123 27.20 1.47 -17.73
C LYS A 123 26.68 2.87 -17.44
N GLU A 124 26.52 3.71 -18.45
CA GLU A 124 25.93 5.06 -18.28
C GLU A 124 24.52 4.99 -17.68
N LYS A 125 23.68 4.06 -18.18
CA LYS A 125 22.29 3.92 -17.72
C LYS A 125 22.22 3.42 -16.27
N VAL A 126 23.08 2.49 -15.89
CA VAL A 126 23.23 2.00 -14.51
C VAL A 126 23.74 3.13 -13.61
N GLU A 127 24.80 3.82 -14.01
CA GLU A 127 25.35 4.95 -13.26
C GLU A 127 24.31 6.05 -13.08
N TYR A 128 23.56 6.41 -14.12
CA TYR A 128 22.43 7.33 -14.03
C TYR A 128 21.38 6.84 -13.04
N GLY A 129 20.98 5.56 -13.14
CA GLY A 129 20.03 4.94 -12.23
C GLY A 129 20.46 4.99 -10.76
N LEU A 130 21.75 4.76 -10.48
CA LEU A 130 22.34 4.78 -9.14
C LEU A 130 22.59 6.19 -8.60
N ASN A 131 22.94 7.12 -9.49
CA ASN A 131 23.23 8.50 -9.15
C ASN A 131 21.96 9.35 -9.04
N ASN A 132 20.83 8.86 -9.52
CA ASN A 132 19.54 9.48 -9.24
C ASN A 132 19.28 9.51 -7.72
N ASP A 133 18.70 10.62 -7.24
CA ASP A 133 18.40 10.88 -5.82
C ASP A 133 17.26 10.01 -5.25
N VAL A 134 16.86 8.95 -5.95
CA VAL A 134 15.78 8.05 -5.55
C VAL A 134 16.21 7.09 -4.44
N TYR A 135 17.50 6.74 -4.38
CA TYR A 135 18.03 5.78 -3.40
C TYR A 135 18.66 6.49 -2.20
N THR A 136 18.31 6.05 -0.99
CA THR A 136 18.99 6.47 0.24
C THR A 136 20.43 5.94 0.26
N PRO A 137 21.35 6.53 1.04
CA PRO A 137 22.71 6.02 1.17
C PRO A 137 22.79 4.53 1.53
N LYS A 138 21.88 4.05 2.40
CA LYS A 138 21.75 2.62 2.74
C LYS A 138 21.45 1.77 1.51
N VAL A 139 20.44 2.14 0.72
CA VAL A 139 20.04 1.40 -0.48
C VAL A 139 21.15 1.43 -1.53
N LYS A 140 21.82 2.58 -1.73
CA LYS A 140 22.98 2.68 -2.62
C LYS A 140 24.09 1.70 -2.20
N ASN A 141 24.38 1.64 -0.90
CA ASN A 141 25.34 0.67 -0.38
C ASN A 141 24.91 -0.77 -0.65
N GLU A 142 23.65 -1.14 -0.37
CA GLU A 142 23.13 -2.49 -0.63
C GLU A 142 23.21 -2.89 -2.11
N ILE A 143 23.00 -1.95 -3.04
CA ILE A 143 23.19 -2.19 -4.47
C ILE A 143 24.67 -2.46 -4.78
N LEU A 144 25.56 -1.57 -4.33
CA LEU A 144 27.01 -1.67 -4.57
C LEU A 144 27.61 -2.96 -3.98
N THR A 145 27.15 -3.37 -2.80
CA THR A 145 27.60 -4.58 -2.11
C THR A 145 26.83 -5.84 -2.51
N LYS A 146 25.83 -5.73 -3.40
CA LYS A 146 24.95 -6.82 -3.83
C LYS A 146 24.24 -7.53 -2.67
N THR A 147 23.84 -6.77 -1.65
CA THR A 147 23.14 -7.25 -0.44
C THR A 147 21.68 -6.79 -0.39
N LEU A 148 21.09 -6.51 -1.56
CA LEU A 148 19.68 -6.14 -1.67
C LEU A 148 18.76 -7.22 -1.07
N PRO A 149 17.71 -6.84 -0.33
CA PRO A 149 16.82 -7.80 0.30
C PRO A 149 15.77 -8.30 -0.71
N LEU A 150 16.16 -9.28 -1.53
CA LEU A 150 15.33 -9.79 -2.64
C LEU A 150 13.96 -10.33 -2.19
N ASP A 151 13.88 -10.90 -0.99
CA ASP A 151 12.65 -11.48 -0.45
C ASP A 151 11.82 -10.50 0.42
N LEU A 152 12.21 -9.22 0.50
CA LEU A 152 11.57 -8.23 1.38
C LEU A 152 10.04 -8.16 1.20
N TRP A 153 9.59 -8.22 -0.06
CA TRP A 153 8.17 -8.12 -0.36
C TRP A 153 7.35 -9.30 0.18
N LYS A 154 7.93 -10.51 0.23
CA LYS A 154 7.25 -11.68 0.80
C LYS A 154 6.92 -11.45 2.27
N THR A 155 7.87 -10.87 3.02
CA THR A 155 7.65 -10.48 4.41
C THR A 155 6.62 -9.36 4.55
N TYR A 156 6.54 -8.45 3.59
CA TYR A 156 5.52 -7.39 3.64
C TYR A 156 4.09 -7.90 3.43
N ASP A 157 3.93 -9.09 2.83
CA ASP A 157 2.63 -9.75 2.72
C ASP A 157 2.30 -10.64 3.93
N ASP A 158 3.11 -10.65 4.99
CA ASP A 158 2.75 -11.32 6.24
C ASP A 158 1.44 -10.72 6.79
N ARG A 159 0.44 -11.59 7.01
CA ARG A 159 -0.91 -11.16 7.38
C ARG A 159 -1.29 -11.62 8.78
N PHE A 160 -1.90 -10.71 9.53
CA PHE A 160 -2.37 -10.94 10.89
C PHE A 160 -3.88 -10.69 10.97
N ASN A 161 -4.60 -11.43 11.80
CA ASN A 161 -6.01 -11.15 12.08
C ASN A 161 -6.12 -9.95 13.03
N TRP A 162 -6.38 -8.76 12.51
CA TRP A 162 -6.47 -7.56 13.33
C TRP A 162 -7.46 -6.53 12.80
N ASN A 163 -8.10 -5.80 13.71
CA ASN A 163 -9.07 -4.73 13.42
C ASN A 163 -8.67 -3.40 14.08
N VAL A 164 -9.10 -2.27 13.51
CA VAL A 164 -8.92 -0.94 14.09
C VAL A 164 -10.05 -0.63 15.07
N LEU A 165 -9.75 -0.19 16.28
CA LEU A 165 -10.74 0.30 17.24
C LEU A 165 -10.45 1.76 17.58
N VAL A 166 -11.34 2.68 17.20
CA VAL A 166 -11.21 4.10 17.54
C VAL A 166 -12.13 4.44 18.71
N SER A 167 -11.54 4.83 19.84
CA SER A 167 -12.24 5.36 21.01
C SER A 167 -12.24 6.88 20.93
N LEU A 168 -13.43 7.47 20.78
CA LEU A 168 -13.62 8.92 20.71
C LEU A 168 -14.09 9.49 22.07
N PRO A 169 -13.93 10.81 22.30
CA PRO A 169 -14.59 11.50 23.40
C PRO A 169 -16.10 11.26 23.42
N SER A 170 -16.72 11.41 24.59
CA SER A 170 -18.17 11.26 24.74
C SER A 170 -18.92 12.18 23.76
N GLY A 171 -19.86 11.62 23.00
CA GLY A 171 -20.60 12.32 21.94
C GLY A 171 -19.88 12.39 20.59
N GLY A 172 -18.67 11.84 20.49
CA GLY A 172 -17.93 11.69 19.25
C GLY A 172 -18.56 10.64 18.33
N LYS A 173 -18.54 10.90 17.02
CA LYS A 173 -19.01 9.98 15.99
C LYS A 173 -17.91 9.71 14.99
N LEU A 174 -17.62 8.45 14.75
CA LEU A 174 -16.67 8.02 13.73
C LEU A 174 -17.39 7.91 12.39
N GLU A 175 -16.83 8.52 11.35
CA GLU A 175 -17.42 8.51 10.01
C GLU A 175 -16.80 7.41 9.13
N ASN A 176 -15.47 7.36 9.07
CA ASN A 176 -14.73 6.30 8.35
C ASN A 176 -13.26 6.20 8.83
N ILE A 177 -12.61 5.08 8.50
CA ILE A 177 -11.17 4.84 8.73
C ILE A 177 -10.53 4.38 7.42
N SER A 178 -9.54 5.09 6.90
CA SER A 178 -8.66 4.63 5.83
C SER A 178 -7.39 4.02 6.40
N VAL A 179 -7.06 2.80 5.97
CA VAL A 179 -5.89 2.03 6.40
C VAL A 179 -5.01 1.75 5.19
N LYS A 180 -3.71 2.05 5.29
CA LYS A 180 -2.70 1.68 4.29
C LYS A 180 -1.65 0.78 4.91
N THR A 181 -1.32 -0.29 4.21
CA THR A 181 -0.44 -1.35 4.70
C THR A 181 0.78 -1.54 3.80
N ILE A 182 1.82 -2.18 4.35
CA ILE A 182 3.16 -2.21 3.75
C ILE A 182 3.28 -3.00 2.45
N ASN A 183 2.33 -3.89 2.15
CA ASN A 183 2.18 -4.56 0.86
C ASN A 183 1.37 -3.71 -0.16
N ALA A 184 1.27 -2.41 0.08
CA ALA A 184 0.52 -1.44 -0.72
C ALA A 184 -0.99 -1.69 -0.81
N GLU A 185 -1.58 -2.47 0.10
CA GLU A 185 -3.04 -2.52 0.20
C GLU A 185 -3.59 -1.26 0.89
N THR A 186 -4.74 -0.81 0.42
CA THR A 186 -5.53 0.30 0.99
C THR A 186 -6.96 -0.18 1.20
N GLU A 187 -7.54 0.16 2.34
CA GLU A 187 -8.92 -0.14 2.67
C GLU A 187 -9.53 1.04 3.42
N THR A 188 -10.67 1.54 2.96
CA THR A 188 -11.51 2.44 3.75
C THR A 188 -12.67 1.67 4.38
N LEU A 189 -12.86 1.88 5.68
CA LEU A 189 -13.84 1.24 6.55
C LEU A 189 -14.93 2.24 6.88
N TYR A 190 -16.11 2.08 6.27
CA TYR A 190 -17.29 2.92 6.52
C TYR A 190 -18.26 2.31 7.55
N LYS A 191 -18.03 1.06 7.95
CA LYS A 191 -18.83 0.34 8.94
C LYS A 191 -17.98 0.04 10.17
N ALA A 192 -18.62 0.05 11.34
CA ALA A 192 -17.95 -0.27 12.61
C ALA A 192 -17.50 -1.75 12.66
N ASP A 193 -18.30 -2.66 12.09
CA ASP A 193 -17.94 -4.06 11.98
C ASP A 193 -16.98 -4.29 10.80
N GLN A 194 -15.80 -4.81 11.13
CA GLN A 194 -14.76 -5.15 10.17
C GLN A 194 -14.75 -6.65 9.83
N GLY A 195 -15.45 -7.48 10.60
CA GLY A 195 -15.35 -8.94 10.56
C GLY A 195 -13.96 -9.46 10.91
N ASP A 196 -13.74 -10.76 10.73
CA ASP A 196 -12.41 -11.36 10.79
C ASP A 196 -11.66 -11.09 9.49
N LYS A 197 -10.67 -10.19 9.55
CA LYS A 197 -9.88 -9.78 8.39
C LYS A 197 -8.39 -9.94 8.65
N LYS A 198 -7.73 -10.63 7.73
CA LYS A 198 -6.27 -10.75 7.69
C LYS A 198 -5.66 -9.62 6.87
N ARG A 199 -4.90 -8.77 7.54
CA ARG A 199 -4.27 -7.59 6.95
C ARG A 199 -2.76 -7.62 7.16
N ALA A 200 -2.03 -7.03 6.22
CA ALA A 200 -0.62 -6.73 6.40
C ALA A 200 -0.43 -5.63 7.47
N VAL A 201 0.83 -5.41 7.87
CA VAL A 201 1.18 -4.39 8.86
C VAL A 201 0.81 -2.99 8.34
N PRO A 202 0.11 -2.15 9.14
CA PRO A 202 -0.22 -0.80 8.74
C PRO A 202 1.03 0.09 8.78
N TYR A 203 1.12 1.02 7.83
CA TYR A 203 2.10 2.12 7.91
C TYR A 203 1.43 3.49 8.08
N ASN A 204 0.13 3.57 7.76
CA ASN A 204 -0.63 4.79 7.81
C ASN A 204 -2.11 4.51 8.08
N ILE A 205 -2.70 5.32 8.95
CA ILE A 205 -4.13 5.32 9.24
C ILE A 205 -4.62 6.76 9.23
N GLU A 206 -5.73 7.00 8.56
CA GLU A 206 -6.45 8.28 8.57
C GLU A 206 -7.90 7.99 8.94
N PHE A 207 -8.53 8.83 9.75
CA PHE A 207 -9.94 8.67 10.08
C PHE A 207 -10.63 10.00 10.28
N PHE A 208 -11.90 10.03 9.90
CA PHE A 208 -12.75 11.20 9.98
C PHE A 208 -13.77 10.98 11.10
N TRP A 209 -13.96 12.00 11.92
CA TRP A 209 -14.88 11.94 13.05
C TRP A 209 -15.45 13.32 13.35
N SER A 210 -16.56 13.34 14.08
CA SER A 210 -17.21 14.58 14.49
C SER A 210 -17.46 14.61 15.99
N LEU A 211 -17.44 15.81 16.58
CA LEU A 211 -17.76 16.05 17.99
C LEU A 211 -18.43 17.42 18.13
N ASN A 212 -19.59 17.46 18.78
CA ASN A 212 -20.36 18.70 19.00
C ASN A 212 -20.59 19.51 17.71
N GLY A 213 -20.87 18.82 16.60
CA GLY A 213 -21.11 19.44 15.29
C GLY A 213 -19.87 19.91 14.53
N LYS A 214 -18.66 19.77 15.09
CA LYS A 214 -17.39 20.04 14.39
C LYS A 214 -16.83 18.76 13.81
N GLN A 215 -16.26 18.85 12.60
CA GLN A 215 -15.60 17.74 11.92
C GLN A 215 -14.10 17.78 12.13
N TYR A 216 -13.50 16.60 12.22
CA TYR A 216 -12.09 16.41 12.46
C TYR A 216 -11.53 15.33 11.53
N ASN A 217 -10.27 15.49 11.18
CA ASN A 217 -9.46 14.48 10.51
C ASN A 217 -8.26 14.16 11.38
N SER A 218 -8.11 12.90 11.75
CA SER A 218 -6.97 12.40 12.51
C SER A 218 -6.10 11.52 11.63
N ARG A 219 -4.79 11.77 11.67
CA ARG A 219 -3.77 11.17 10.81
C ARG A 219 -2.68 10.55 11.64
N ILE A 220 -2.39 9.29 11.39
CA ILE A 220 -1.37 8.51 12.07
C ILE A 220 -0.40 7.94 11.04
N VAL A 221 0.88 8.19 11.25
CA VAL A 221 1.98 7.59 10.51
C VAL A 221 2.84 6.83 11.50
N PHE A 222 3.10 5.55 11.23
CA PHE A 222 3.99 4.75 12.04
C PHE A 222 5.44 5.04 11.64
N GLY A 223 6.23 5.51 12.61
CA GLY A 223 7.58 6.05 12.42
C GLY A 223 7.69 7.50 12.91
N GLU A 224 8.92 7.96 13.14
CA GLU A 224 9.21 9.27 13.75
C GLU A 224 9.66 10.33 12.74
N ASN A 225 9.94 9.92 11.51
CA ASN A 225 10.45 10.83 10.49
C ASN A 225 9.33 11.75 9.96
N MET A 226 9.38 13.04 10.29
CA MET A 226 8.39 14.03 9.83
C MET A 226 8.34 14.18 8.31
N ASN A 227 9.42 13.85 7.58
CA ASN A 227 9.38 13.81 6.11
C ASN A 227 8.43 12.70 5.62
N TYR A 228 8.28 11.62 6.38
CA TYR A 228 7.30 10.57 6.07
C TYR A 228 5.87 11.07 6.18
N TYR A 229 5.57 11.80 7.24
CA TYR A 229 4.30 12.49 7.38
C TYR A 229 4.05 13.48 6.25
N ASN A 230 5.04 14.32 5.91
CA ASN A 230 4.91 15.34 4.87
C ASN A 230 4.73 14.72 3.48
N ALA A 231 5.37 13.60 3.19
CA ALA A 231 5.22 12.90 1.93
C ALA A 231 3.82 12.29 1.75
N ILE A 232 3.21 11.82 2.84
CA ILE A 232 1.85 11.29 2.80
C ILE A 232 0.83 12.43 2.68
N TYR A 233 1.02 13.54 3.41
CA TYR A 233 -0.07 14.50 3.65
C TYR A 233 0.15 15.95 3.18
N LYS A 234 1.38 16.36 2.86
CA LYS A 234 1.69 17.77 2.54
C LYS A 234 2.33 18.00 1.18
N ALA A 235 2.90 16.97 0.54
CA ALA A 235 3.50 17.00 -0.79
C ALA A 235 4.15 18.35 -1.16
N THR A 236 5.11 18.84 -0.36
CA THR A 236 5.87 20.04 -0.73
C THR A 236 7.05 19.65 -1.63
N LYS A 237 7.28 20.41 -2.70
CA LYS A 237 8.31 20.13 -3.73
C LYS A 237 9.76 20.05 -3.20
N ALA A 238 10.04 20.38 -1.94
CA ALA A 238 11.40 20.55 -1.41
C ALA A 238 11.87 19.51 -0.38
N SER A 239 11.00 18.65 0.18
CA SER A 239 11.36 17.75 1.31
C SER A 239 11.31 16.24 0.99
N ALA A 240 11.15 15.87 -0.28
CA ALA A 240 10.92 14.48 -0.71
C ALA A 240 12.14 13.54 -0.64
N ARG A 241 13.33 14.02 -0.25
CA ARG A 241 14.59 13.27 -0.41
C ARG A 241 14.68 12.00 0.46
N GLU A 242 13.96 11.94 1.57
CA GLU A 242 13.86 10.76 2.45
C GLU A 242 12.45 10.64 3.04
N ALA A 243 11.47 10.66 2.15
CA ALA A 243 10.05 10.63 2.47
C ALA A 243 9.55 9.33 3.08
N ARG A 244 10.35 8.26 3.15
CA ARG A 244 9.92 6.95 3.68
C ARG A 244 11.11 6.29 4.35
N PRO A 245 10.90 5.42 5.36
CA PRO A 245 11.99 4.66 5.91
C PRO A 245 12.65 3.79 4.82
N ALA A 246 13.98 3.74 4.86
CA ALA A 246 14.75 2.91 3.92
C ALA A 246 14.41 1.42 4.07
N ASP A 247 14.08 0.99 5.28
CA ASP A 247 13.68 -0.38 5.60
C ASP A 247 12.62 -0.38 6.71
N PHE A 248 11.38 -0.67 6.33
CA PHE A 248 10.24 -0.62 7.25
C PHE A 248 10.31 -1.69 8.34
N ARG A 249 11.13 -2.75 8.16
CA ARG A 249 11.32 -3.79 9.18
C ARG A 249 11.96 -3.27 10.46
N GLN A 250 12.61 -2.11 10.38
CA GLN A 250 13.24 -1.47 11.53
C GLN A 250 12.23 -0.69 12.39
N GLU A 251 11.07 -0.35 11.84
CA GLU A 251 10.04 0.42 12.53
C GLU A 251 9.40 -0.39 13.67
N GLU A 252 9.02 0.32 14.74
CA GLU A 252 8.37 -0.27 15.91
C GLU A 252 7.09 -1.03 15.52
N VAL A 253 6.28 -0.48 14.61
CA VAL A 253 5.05 -1.13 14.15
C VAL A 253 5.30 -2.50 13.52
N PHE A 254 6.34 -2.61 12.70
CA PHE A 254 6.67 -3.87 12.07
C PHE A 254 7.05 -4.92 13.12
N LYS A 255 7.96 -4.55 14.03
CA LYS A 255 8.42 -5.45 15.10
C LYS A 255 7.30 -5.86 16.05
N ASN A 256 6.36 -4.97 16.35
CA ASN A 256 5.23 -5.25 17.24
C ASN A 256 4.22 -6.20 16.60
N PHE A 257 3.89 -6.02 15.32
CA PHE A 257 2.99 -6.94 14.61
C PHE A 257 3.58 -8.35 14.48
N HIS A 258 4.90 -8.48 14.29
CA HIS A 258 5.55 -9.79 14.20
C HIS A 258 5.72 -10.52 15.55
N GLN A 259 5.28 -9.92 16.66
CA GLN A 259 5.12 -10.61 17.94
C GLN A 259 3.74 -11.28 18.07
N LEU A 260 2.78 -10.93 17.20
CA LEU A 260 1.44 -11.49 17.25
C LEU A 260 1.41 -12.93 16.74
N LYS A 261 0.45 -13.70 17.24
CA LYS A 261 0.03 -14.95 16.61
C LYS A 261 -0.90 -14.63 15.43
N PRO A 262 -0.55 -14.98 14.18
CA PRO A 262 -1.26 -14.49 12.98
C PRO A 262 -2.76 -14.85 12.89
N ALA A 263 -3.17 -15.98 13.47
CA ALA A 263 -4.55 -16.46 13.40
C ALA A 263 -5.44 -15.94 14.54
N GLU A 264 -4.86 -15.51 15.66
CA GLU A 264 -5.61 -15.02 16.82
C GLU A 264 -6.01 -13.54 16.61
N PRO A 265 -7.22 -13.13 17.01
CA PRO A 265 -7.68 -11.77 16.81
C PRO A 265 -6.87 -10.76 17.63
N ALA A 266 -6.46 -9.67 16.99
CA ALA A 266 -5.80 -8.53 17.61
C ALA A 266 -6.57 -7.22 17.35
N GLN A 267 -6.34 -6.22 18.19
CA GLN A 267 -6.96 -4.90 18.06
C GLN A 267 -5.87 -3.83 18.04
N LEU A 268 -5.89 -3.01 16.99
CA LEU A 268 -5.14 -1.76 16.94
C LEU A 268 -6.03 -0.65 17.50
N ILE A 269 -5.81 -0.29 18.75
CA ILE A 269 -6.63 0.63 19.51
C ILE A 269 -6.07 2.04 19.36
N ILE A 270 -6.90 2.97 18.92
CA ILE A 270 -6.60 4.39 18.80
C ILE A 270 -7.52 5.14 19.75
N ASN A 271 -6.96 5.79 20.76
CA ASN A 271 -7.74 6.63 21.67
C ASN A 271 -7.54 8.11 21.32
N VAL A 272 -8.65 8.82 21.16
CA VAL A 272 -8.71 10.27 20.98
C VAL A 272 -9.14 10.90 22.30
N SER A 273 -8.27 11.71 22.87
CA SER A 273 -8.54 12.44 24.11
C SER A 273 -9.44 13.66 23.87
N ASN A 274 -9.98 14.25 24.95
CA ASN A 274 -10.79 15.48 24.86
C ASN A 274 -10.04 16.68 24.25
N ASP A 275 -8.72 16.73 24.41
CA ASP A 275 -7.83 17.73 23.80
C ASP A 275 -7.40 17.35 22.38
N GLN A 276 -7.99 16.31 21.78
CA GLN A 276 -7.71 15.76 20.45
C GLN A 276 -6.32 15.12 20.30
N SER A 277 -5.59 14.91 21.42
CA SER A 277 -4.39 14.09 21.42
C SER A 277 -4.71 12.63 21.12
N LEU A 278 -3.76 11.94 20.50
CA LEU A 278 -3.89 10.57 20.01
C LEU A 278 -2.92 9.64 20.75
N SER A 279 -3.39 8.48 21.17
CA SER A 279 -2.55 7.37 21.60
C SER A 279 -2.93 6.10 20.84
N VAL A 280 -1.94 5.26 20.54
CA VAL A 280 -2.14 4.04 19.75
C VAL A 280 -1.52 2.86 20.47
N SER A 281 -2.22 1.74 20.54
CA SER A 281 -1.68 0.49 21.07
C SER A 281 -2.17 -0.72 20.28
N LEU A 282 -1.42 -1.82 20.34
CA LEU A 282 -1.74 -3.09 19.73
C LEU A 282 -2.00 -4.14 20.81
N LYS A 283 -3.21 -4.68 20.86
CA LYS A 283 -3.66 -5.65 21.86
C LYS A 283 -3.94 -7.02 21.25
N GLN A 284 -3.45 -8.10 21.87
CA GLN A 284 -3.81 -9.49 21.55
C GLN A 284 -3.81 -10.31 22.84
N GLY A 285 -4.96 -10.87 23.23
CA GLY A 285 -5.11 -11.50 24.55
C GLY A 285 -4.77 -10.53 25.69
N ASP A 286 -3.85 -10.95 26.57
CA ASP A 286 -3.35 -10.14 27.69
C ASP A 286 -2.23 -9.17 27.31
N GLN A 287 -1.65 -9.32 26.11
CA GLN A 287 -0.60 -8.44 25.62
C GLN A 287 -1.17 -7.11 25.12
N ASN A 288 -0.55 -6.01 25.53
CA ASN A 288 -0.86 -4.66 25.02
C ASN A 288 0.44 -3.87 24.79
N LEU A 289 0.75 -3.58 23.52
CA LEU A 289 1.94 -2.86 23.09
C LEU A 289 1.57 -1.42 22.72
N ALA A 290 1.91 -0.45 23.57
CA ALA A 290 1.74 0.97 23.22
C ALA A 290 2.81 1.40 22.21
N PHE A 291 2.41 2.15 21.17
CA PHE A 291 3.34 2.71 20.20
C PHE A 291 3.90 4.03 20.69
N LYS A 292 5.22 4.17 20.64
CA LYS A 292 5.95 5.40 21.02
C LYS A 292 6.46 6.13 19.78
N SER A 293 6.84 5.39 18.75
CA SER A 293 7.43 5.90 17.53
C SER A 293 6.37 6.13 16.46
N ILE A 294 5.50 7.12 16.69
CA ILE A 294 4.44 7.52 15.75
C ILE A 294 4.35 9.04 15.61
N ILE A 295 3.87 9.49 14.45
CA ILE A 295 3.40 10.86 14.24
C ILE A 295 1.89 10.81 14.14
N ALA A 296 1.20 11.36 15.15
CA ALA A 296 -0.24 11.39 15.22
C ALA A 296 -0.74 12.84 15.36
N LYS A 297 -1.65 13.28 14.48
CA LYS A 297 -2.16 14.66 14.48
C LYS A 297 -3.66 14.69 14.18
N THR A 298 -4.38 15.59 14.84
CA THR A 298 -5.78 15.87 14.59
C THR A 298 -5.94 17.30 14.04
N PHE A 299 -6.77 17.46 13.02
CA PHE A 299 -7.08 18.72 12.36
C PHE A 299 -8.59 18.94 12.39
N GLY A 300 -9.03 20.16 12.71
CA GLY A 300 -10.42 20.57 12.45
C GLY A 300 -10.63 20.83 10.97
N GLN A 301 -11.82 20.52 10.45
CA GLN A 301 -12.23 20.83 9.08
C GLN A 301 -13.08 22.11 9.01
#